data_AF-A0A522DN33-F1
#
_entry.id   AF-A0A522DN33-F1
#
_cell.length_a   1.000
_cell.length_b   1.000
_cell.length_c   1.000
_cell.angle_alpha   90.00
_cell.angle_beta   90.00
_cell.angle_gamma   90.00
#
_symmetry.space_group_name_H-M   'P 1'
#
loop_
_entity.id
_entity.type
_entity.pdbx_description
1 polymer ?
#
loop_
_entity_poly.entity_id
_entity_poly.type
_entity_poly.pdbx_seq_one_letter_code
_entity_poly.pdbx_strand_id
1 'polypeptide(L)'
;MAEKFELIFKPYRHDKKFKMQVEVIHRSEQVLRFKITGGDKYIIMEKLLFKKTGNWKISDTNTNLLSGSLEQTSYTIFELQQQLDAYINKDKGRSKQNPK
;
A
#
# COMPACT_ATOMS: atom_id res chain seq x y z
N MET A 1 -17.11 5.30 -6.64
CA MET A 1 -15.93 6.14 -6.95
C MET A 1 -14.72 5.46 -6.32
N ALA A 2 -13.62 5.27 -7.06
CA ALA A 2 -12.39 4.68 -6.52
C ALA A 2 -11.66 5.73 -5.68
N GLU A 3 -11.32 5.39 -4.44
CA GLU A 3 -10.64 6.29 -3.50
C GLU A 3 -9.16 6.39 -3.88
N LYS A 4 -8.62 7.61 -3.95
CA LYS A 4 -7.23 7.87 -4.33
C LYS A 4 -6.53 8.75 -3.30
N PHE A 5 -5.28 8.43 -3.01
CA PHE A 5 -4.43 9.23 -2.15
C PHE A 5 -2.96 9.15 -2.58
N GLU A 6 -2.13 10.03 -2.03
CA GLU A 6 -0.71 10.10 -2.38
C GLU A 6 0.15 9.55 -1.24
N LEU A 7 1.14 8.73 -1.60
CA LEU A 7 2.19 8.28 -0.71
C LEU A 7 3.50 8.96 -1.10
N ILE A 8 4.18 9.52 -0.11
CA ILE A 8 5.51 10.10 -0.26
C ILE A 8 6.43 9.28 0.62
N PHE A 9 7.38 8.55 0.03
CA PHE A 9 8.35 7.76 0.78
C PHE A 9 9.77 8.06 0.30
N LYS A 10 10.76 7.75 1.15
CA LYS A 10 12.18 7.85 0.83
C LYS A 10 12.72 6.42 0.68
N PRO A 11 13.07 5.97 -0.53
CA PRO A 11 13.59 4.62 -0.74
C PRO A 11 14.92 4.42 0.00
N TYR A 12 15.25 3.15 0.25
CA TYR A 12 16.47 2.76 0.96
C TYR A 12 17.72 3.35 0.28
N ARG A 13 18.51 4.13 1.04
CA ARG A 13 19.74 4.80 0.56
C ARG A 13 19.57 5.75 -0.63
N HIS A 14 18.36 6.25 -0.88
CA HIS A 14 18.13 7.33 -1.84
C HIS A 14 17.90 8.65 -1.13
N ASP A 15 18.55 9.72 -1.57
CA ASP A 15 18.36 11.05 -0.96
C ASP A 15 17.05 11.74 -1.36
N LYS A 16 16.46 11.33 -2.49
CA LYS A 16 15.23 11.92 -3.02
C LYS A 16 14.00 11.17 -2.49
N LYS A 17 12.97 11.94 -2.14
CA LYS A 17 11.63 11.40 -1.87
C LYS A 17 10.94 11.07 -3.19
N PHE A 18 10.20 9.97 -3.20
CA PHE A 18 9.41 9.52 -4.34
C PHE A 18 7.94 9.66 -4.00
N LYS A 19 7.19 10.17 -4.98
CA LYS A 19 5.75 10.35 -4.90
C LYS A 19 5.08 9.23 -5.69
N MET A 20 4.18 8.51 -5.03
CA MET A 20 3.34 7.48 -5.61
C MET A 20 1.89 7.83 -5.40
N GLN A 21 1.05 7.49 -6.37
CA GLN A 21 -0.39 7.56 -6.26
C GLN A 21 -0.92 6.18 -5.87
N VAL A 22 -1.83 6.14 -4.91
CA VAL A 22 -2.51 4.92 -4.48
C VAL A 22 -3.97 5.04 -4.82
N GLU A 23 -4.52 3.96 -5.37
CA GLU A 23 -5.93 3.80 -5.68
C GLU A 23 -6.47 2.55 -4.98
N VAL A 24 -7.57 2.69 -4.25
CA VAL A 24 -8.31 1.56 -3.69
C VAL A 24 -9.17 0.97 -4.80
N ILE A 25 -8.71 -0.16 -5.36
CA ILE A 25 -9.37 -0.82 -6.50
C ILE A 25 -10.39 -1.89 -6.07
N HIS A 26 -10.29 -2.37 -4.83
CA HIS A 26 -11.28 -3.28 -4.24
C HIS A 26 -11.31 -3.12 -2.72
N ARG A 27 -12.51 -3.07 -2.15
CA ARG A 27 -12.75 -3.03 -0.70
C ARG A 27 -13.90 -3.97 -0.37
N SER A 28 -13.65 -4.94 0.50
CA SER A 28 -14.64 -5.81 1.11
C SER A 28 -14.30 -6.05 2.58
N GLU A 29 -15.17 -6.72 3.32
CA GLU A 29 -14.91 -7.09 4.72
C GLU A 29 -13.71 -8.05 4.86
N GLN A 30 -13.38 -8.79 3.81
CA GLN A 30 -12.34 -9.81 3.82
C GLN A 30 -11.02 -9.30 3.24
N VAL A 31 -11.07 -8.40 2.27
CA VAL A 31 -9.93 -8.02 1.44
C VAL A 31 -9.95 -6.54 1.11
N LEU A 32 -8.78 -5.91 1.20
CA LEU A 32 -8.50 -4.58 0.66
C LEU A 32 -7.40 -4.69 -0.41
N ARG A 33 -7.65 -4.13 -1.59
CA ARG A 33 -6.69 -4.14 -2.69
C ARG A 33 -6.36 -2.72 -3.12
N PHE A 34 -5.07 -2.45 -3.21
CA PHE A 34 -4.49 -1.16 -3.55
C PHE A 34 -3.69 -1.31 -4.83
N LYS A 35 -3.88 -0.37 -5.75
CA LYS A 35 -2.98 -0.14 -6.89
C LYS A 35 -2.10 1.05 -6.58
N ILE A 36 -0.81 0.83 -6.52
CA ILE A 36 0.20 1.84 -6.20
C ILE A 36 0.93 2.14 -7.51
N THR A 37 0.93 3.38 -7.97
CA THR A 37 1.53 3.81 -9.24
C THR A 37 2.57 4.89 -9.02
N GLY A 38 3.72 4.76 -9.69
CA GLY A 38 4.77 5.78 -9.75
C GLY A 38 5.29 5.90 -11.18
N GLY A 39 4.94 6.97 -11.88
CA GLY A 39 5.21 7.09 -13.32
C GLY A 39 4.46 6.03 -14.13
N ASP A 40 5.18 5.29 -14.97
CA ASP A 40 4.67 4.16 -15.78
C ASP A 40 4.61 2.83 -15.01
N LYS A 41 5.10 2.82 -13.77
CA LYS A 41 5.24 1.63 -12.92
C LYS A 41 4.07 1.49 -11.95
N TYR A 42 3.68 0.25 -11.66
CA TYR A 42 2.65 -0.07 -10.68
C TYR A 42 2.94 -1.36 -9.89
N ILE A 43 2.43 -1.40 -8.66
CA ILE A 43 2.33 -2.59 -7.82
C ILE A 43 0.88 -2.69 -7.34
N ILE A 44 0.29 -3.88 -7.45
CA ILE A 44 -0.99 -4.22 -6.83
C ILE A 44 -0.73 -4.99 -5.55
N MET A 45 -1.12 -4.42 -4.42
CA MET A 45 -1.00 -5.03 -3.11
C MET A 45 -2.36 -5.35 -2.53
N GLU A 46 -2.45 -6.47 -1.83
CA GLU A 46 -3.66 -6.97 -1.21
C GLU A 46 -3.43 -7.24 0.27
N LYS A 47 -4.35 -6.80 1.12
CA LYS A 47 -4.39 -7.11 2.54
C LYS A 47 -5.60 -7.97 2.87
N LEU A 48 -5.37 -9.12 3.50
CA LEU A 48 -6.43 -9.93 4.09
C LEU A 48 -6.83 -9.35 5.46
N LEU A 49 -8.11 -9.02 5.62
CA LEU A 49 -8.66 -8.38 6.82
C LEU A 49 -9.22 -9.39 7.82
N PHE A 50 -9.62 -10.58 7.36
CA PHE A 50 -10.32 -11.58 8.19
C PHE A 50 -9.40 -12.38 9.12
N LYS A 51 -8.09 -12.44 8.83
CA LYS A 51 -7.11 -13.13 9.70
C LYS A 51 -6.45 -12.14 10.62
N LYS A 52 -6.32 -12.49 11.91
CA LYS A 52 -5.50 -11.74 12.90
C LYS A 52 -4.06 -11.51 12.44
N THR A 53 -3.57 -12.26 11.45
CA THR A 53 -2.24 -12.11 10.90
C THR A 53 -2.08 -10.90 9.97
N GLY A 54 -3.18 -10.34 9.42
CA GLY A 54 -3.12 -9.12 8.59
C GLY A 54 -2.19 -9.23 7.39
N ASN A 55 -2.09 -10.42 6.78
CA ASN A 55 -1.08 -10.71 5.77
C ASN A 55 -1.25 -9.80 4.54
N TRP A 56 -0.12 -9.27 4.10
CA TRP A 56 0.03 -8.56 2.85
C TRP A 56 0.50 -9.51 1.75
N LYS A 57 -0.03 -9.32 0.55
CA LYS A 57 0.39 -10.03 -0.67
C LYS A 57 0.59 -9.03 -1.79
N ILE A 58 1.60 -9.24 -2.63
CA ILE A 58 1.71 -8.58 -3.92
C ILE A 58 0.97 -9.47 -4.93
N SER A 59 -0.10 -8.93 -5.53
CA SER A 59 -0.96 -9.67 -6.46
C SER A 59 -0.53 -9.49 -7.91
N ASP A 60 0.03 -8.34 -8.26
CA ASP A 60 0.53 -8.04 -9.60
C ASP A 60 1.54 -6.87 -9.57
N THR A 61 2.43 -6.80 -10.56
CA THR A 61 3.43 -5.74 -10.69
C THR A 61 3.97 -5.66 -12.12
N ASN A 62 4.13 -4.47 -12.69
CA ASN A 62 4.82 -4.26 -13.97
C ASN A 62 6.19 -3.59 -13.80
N THR A 63 6.67 -3.53 -12.57
CA THR A 63 7.87 -2.79 -12.22
C THR A 63 9.02 -3.69 -11.86
N ASN A 64 10.21 -3.28 -12.29
CA ASN A 64 11.48 -3.80 -11.83
C ASN A 64 11.83 -3.26 -10.43
N LEU A 65 10.86 -2.84 -9.61
CA LEU A 65 11.10 -2.49 -8.20
C LEU A 65 11.72 -3.67 -7.41
N LEU A 66 11.57 -4.90 -7.91
CA LEU A 66 12.25 -6.11 -7.44
C LEU A 66 13.66 -6.33 -8.02
N SER A 67 14.13 -5.48 -8.93
CA SER A 67 15.47 -5.59 -9.54
C SER A 67 16.55 -4.86 -8.72
N GLY A 68 16.17 -4.20 -7.62
CA GLY A 68 17.13 -3.73 -6.62
C GLY A 68 17.68 -4.90 -5.81
N SER A 69 18.57 -4.63 -4.84
CA SER A 69 18.98 -5.68 -3.91
C SER A 69 17.77 -6.24 -3.14
N LEU A 70 17.85 -7.49 -2.67
CA LEU A 70 16.80 -8.10 -1.85
C LEU A 70 16.46 -7.22 -0.63
N GLU A 71 17.47 -6.60 -0.03
CA GLU A 71 17.31 -5.64 1.08
C GLU A 71 16.50 -4.41 0.68
N GLN A 72 16.84 -3.75 -0.44
CA GLN A 72 16.15 -2.55 -0.94
C GLN A 72 14.68 -2.84 -1.24
N THR A 73 14.44 -3.97 -1.88
CA THR A 73 13.11 -4.45 -2.24
C THR A 73 12.27 -4.71 -0.99
N SER A 74 12.84 -5.45 -0.02
CA SER A 74 12.15 -5.80 1.23
C SER A 74 11.82 -4.55 2.06
N TYR A 75 12.76 -3.61 2.15
CA TYR A 75 12.54 -2.33 2.84
C TYR A 75 11.43 -1.52 2.19
N THR A 76 11.43 -1.42 0.85
CA THR A 76 10.39 -0.67 0.13
C THR A 76 9.01 -1.27 0.32
N ILE A 77 8.89 -2.60 0.24
CA ILE A 77 7.63 -3.30 0.49
C ILE A 77 7.15 -3.05 1.92
N PHE A 78 8.05 -3.12 2.90
CA PHE A 78 7.72 -2.87 4.31
C PHE A 78 7.20 -1.44 4.54
N GLU A 79 7.87 -0.43 3.98
CA GLU A 79 7.43 0.97 4.07
C GLU A 79 6.04 1.17 3.45
N LEU A 80 5.77 0.58 2.29
CA LEU A 80 4.45 0.63 1.66
C LEU A 80 3.38 -0.02 2.56
N GLN A 81 3.66 -1.19 3.13
CA GLN A 81 2.73 -1.86 4.04
C GLN A 81 2.40 -0.99 5.26
N GLN A 82 3.40 -0.36 5.89
CA GLN A 82 3.19 0.52 7.04
C GLN A 82 2.34 1.74 6.71
N GLN A 83 2.59 2.38 5.57
CA GLN A 83 1.82 3.55 5.14
C GLN A 83 0.36 3.18 4.82
N LEU A 84 0.15 2.06 4.13
CA LEU A 84 -1.20 1.57 3.84
C LEU A 84 -1.91 1.13 5.12
N ASP A 85 -1.21 0.53 6.08
CA ASP A 85 -1.77 0.16 7.38
C ASP A 85 -2.18 1.36 8.22
N ALA A 86 -1.36 2.41 8.23
CA ALA A 86 -1.74 3.67 8.85
C ALA A 86 -3.01 4.26 8.21
N TYR A 87 -3.14 4.19 6.89
CA TYR A 87 -4.34 4.59 6.17
C TYR A 87 -5.57 3.74 6.58
N ILE A 88 -5.44 2.41 6.56
CA ILE A 88 -6.52 1.48 6.96
C ILE A 88 -6.95 1.71 8.41
N ASN A 89 -6.00 1.95 9.32
CA ASN A 89 -6.30 2.18 10.73
C ASN A 89 -6.98 3.53 10.97
N LYS A 90 -6.58 4.59 10.25
CA LYS A 90 -7.30 5.88 10.26
C LYS A 90 -8.73 5.74 9.74
N ASP A 91 -8.92 4.95 8.69
CA ASP A 91 -10.24 4.65 8.13
C ASP A 91 -11.13 3.92 9.14
N LYS A 92 -10.61 2.89 9.82
CA LYS A 92 -11.31 2.20 10.93
C LYS A 92 -11.67 3.13 12.08
N GLY A 93 -10.80 4.09 12.40
CA GLY A 93 -11.05 5.13 13.41
C GLY A 93 -12.19 6.06 13.02
N ARG A 94 -12.27 6.46 11.75
CA ARG A 94 -13.38 7.26 11.20
C ARG A 94 -14.71 6.51 11.26
N SER A 95 -14.73 5.21 10.94
CA SER A 95 -15.95 4.40 11.00
C SER A 95 -16.49 4.21 12.44
N LYS A 96 -15.65 4.34 13.47
CA LYS A 96 -16.08 4.26 14.88
C LYS A 96 -16.69 5.55 15.43
N GLN A 97 -16.44 6.71 14.81
CA GLN A 97 -16.94 8.01 15.27
C GLN A 97 -18.31 8.41 14.71
N ASN A 98 -18.96 7.54 13.94
CA ASN A 98 -20.33 7.75 13.49
C ASN A 98 -21.25 6.64 14.03
N PRO A 99 -21.54 6.59 15.34
CA PRO A 99 -22.75 5.94 15.79
C PRO A 99 -23.92 6.81 15.30
N LYS A 100 -24.71 6.27 14.38
CA LYS A 100 -26.09 6.75 14.18
C LYS A 100 -26.87 6.60 15.47
#